data_AF-A0A8J3BNL4-F1
#
_entry.id   AF-A0A8J3BNL4-F1
#
_cell.length_a   1.000
_cell.length_b   1.000
_cell.length_c   1.000
_cell.angle_alpha   90.00
_cell.angle_beta   90.00
_cell.angle_gamma   90.00
#
_symmetry.space_group_name_H-M   'P 1'
#
loop_
_entity.id
_entity.type
_entity.pdbx_description
1 polymer ?
#
loop_
_entity_poly.entity_id
_entity_poly.type
_entity_poly.pdbx_seq_one_letter_code
_entity_poly.pdbx_strand_id
1 'polypeptide(L)'
;MSGGIWPVGSVDVQEFAASGTWTKPAAARLVQVVLCGGGGGGGSGRRGAAAANRCGGAGGGPGARTLATFDPADLTATVAVTVGAGGAGGAARTADDTTGANGTTGGSTSFGAYVRAGGGAQGSGGGTSTSASGGSAGNGMFMGGTAAAATGGNGTTSTGQTSLFAVGCASGGGGGGGISTANATGAGGGSGVVAVYGNGVNGGAVAGAGGAGDPGTAGVGGGVGVGGGGGASGDTGGTVAGGAGGVGGYPSGGGGGGGGSTNGANSGAGAAGGDGYAIITTYF
;
A
#
# COMPACT_ATOMS: atom_id res chain seq x y z
N MET A 1 -45.40 20.87 -23.82
CA MET A 1 -45.00 20.03 -22.67
C MET A 1 -43.65 19.41 -23.04
N SER A 2 -42.57 19.79 -22.36
CA SER A 2 -41.30 19.07 -22.43
C SER A 2 -40.79 18.99 -21.00
N GLY A 3 -40.86 17.77 -20.46
CA GLY A 3 -40.73 17.46 -19.05
C GLY A 3 -39.33 17.74 -18.53
N GLY A 4 -39.25 18.64 -17.56
CA GLY A 4 -38.10 18.69 -16.66
C GLY A 4 -38.06 17.37 -15.89
N ILE A 5 -37.08 16.54 -16.21
CA ILE A 5 -36.63 15.47 -15.32
C ILE A 5 -36.00 16.21 -14.13
N TRP A 6 -36.78 16.46 -13.08
CA TRP A 6 -36.21 16.69 -11.76
C TRP A 6 -35.53 15.37 -11.39
N PRO A 7 -34.21 15.30 -11.18
CA PRO A 7 -33.60 14.08 -10.72
C PRO A 7 -34.18 13.82 -9.33
N VAL A 8 -35.03 12.80 -9.22
CA VAL A 8 -35.49 12.26 -7.94
C VAL A 8 -34.34 11.46 -7.33
N GLY A 9 -33.37 12.19 -6.82
CA GLY A 9 -32.32 11.73 -5.94
C GLY A 9 -31.89 12.94 -5.12
N SER A 10 -32.03 12.88 -3.79
CA SER A 10 -31.55 13.93 -2.87
C SER A 10 -30.03 14.11 -2.92
N VAL A 11 -29.33 13.24 -3.66
CA VAL A 11 -27.88 13.15 -3.76
C VAL A 11 -27.47 12.62 -5.15
N ASP A 12 -26.41 13.17 -5.73
CA ASP A 12 -25.66 12.61 -6.88
C ASP A 12 -24.29 12.11 -6.41
N VAL A 13 -23.92 10.86 -6.72
CA VAL A 13 -22.64 10.25 -6.29
C VAL A 13 -21.86 9.83 -7.53
N GLN A 14 -20.67 10.40 -7.70
CA GLN A 14 -19.75 10.07 -8.79
C GLN A 14 -18.46 9.48 -8.22
N GLU A 15 -18.12 8.28 -8.68
CA GLU A 15 -16.96 7.51 -8.23
C GLU A 15 -15.91 7.42 -9.32
N PHE A 16 -14.64 7.58 -8.94
CA PHE A 16 -13.50 7.59 -9.86
C PHE A 16 -12.44 6.59 -9.37
N ALA A 17 -12.42 5.41 -10.00
CA ALA A 17 -11.31 4.44 -9.91
C ALA A 17 -10.20 4.70 -10.95
N ALA A 18 -10.46 5.59 -11.91
CA ALA A 18 -9.48 6.10 -12.87
C ALA A 18 -9.66 7.62 -13.00
N SER A 19 -8.61 8.30 -13.48
CA SER A 19 -8.67 9.75 -13.68
C SER A 19 -9.75 10.14 -14.68
N GLY A 20 -10.42 11.26 -14.42
CA GLY A 20 -11.56 11.73 -15.20
C GLY A 20 -11.87 13.20 -14.94
N THR A 21 -13.08 13.61 -15.30
CA THR A 21 -13.57 14.97 -15.05
C THR A 21 -14.92 14.89 -14.37
N TRP A 22 -15.06 15.58 -13.25
CA TRP A 22 -16.33 15.82 -12.60
C TRP A 22 -16.98 17.07 -13.21
N THR A 23 -18.27 17.00 -13.49
CA THR A 23 -19.07 18.15 -13.95
C THR A 23 -20.10 18.46 -12.88
N LYS A 24 -20.16 19.72 -12.44
CA LYS A 24 -21.04 20.19 -11.39
C LYS A 24 -22.50 19.94 -11.77
N PRO A 25 -23.24 19.13 -10.99
CA PRO A 25 -24.67 18.97 -11.18
C PRO A 25 -25.42 20.30 -11.00
N ALA A 26 -26.46 20.52 -11.80
CA ALA A 26 -27.29 21.72 -11.69
C ALA A 26 -28.00 21.77 -10.33
N ALA A 27 -28.17 22.96 -9.76
CA ALA A 27 -28.79 23.18 -8.45
C ALA A 27 -28.08 22.52 -7.25
N ALA A 28 -26.79 22.16 -7.40
CA ALA A 28 -25.95 21.75 -6.27
C ALA A 28 -26.02 22.77 -5.13
N ARG A 29 -26.10 22.27 -3.88
CA ARG A 29 -26.09 23.08 -2.65
C ARG A 29 -24.95 22.72 -1.71
N LEU A 30 -24.39 21.53 -1.86
CA LEU A 30 -23.21 21.08 -1.13
C LEU A 30 -22.46 20.06 -1.98
N VAL A 31 -21.13 20.12 -2.00
CA VAL A 31 -20.29 19.10 -2.63
C VAL A 31 -19.33 18.52 -1.60
N GLN A 32 -19.46 17.23 -1.31
CA GLN A 32 -18.52 16.49 -0.47
C GLN A 32 -17.58 15.68 -1.36
N VAL A 33 -16.28 15.78 -1.09
CA VAL A 33 -15.22 15.11 -1.83
C VAL A 33 -14.47 14.21 -0.85
N VAL A 34 -14.39 12.92 -1.16
CA VAL A 34 -13.58 11.93 -0.45
C VAL A 34 -12.49 11.46 -1.39
N LEU A 35 -11.23 11.68 -1.02
CA LEU A 35 -10.07 11.26 -1.79
C LEU A 35 -9.22 10.25 -1.02
N CYS A 36 -8.73 9.25 -1.73
CA CYS A 36 -7.82 8.22 -1.24
C CYS A 36 -6.59 8.19 -2.16
N GLY A 37 -5.38 8.41 -1.64
CA GLY A 37 -4.14 8.32 -2.41
C GLY A 37 -3.75 6.86 -2.69
N GLY A 38 -2.88 6.62 -3.68
CA GLY A 38 -2.33 5.29 -3.93
C GLY A 38 -1.35 4.86 -2.84
N GLY A 39 -1.32 3.58 -2.50
CA GLY A 39 -0.33 2.99 -1.60
C GLY A 39 1.04 2.87 -2.25
N GLY A 40 2.11 2.91 -1.46
CA GLY A 40 3.47 2.65 -1.92
C GLY A 40 3.72 1.16 -2.16
N GLY A 41 4.63 0.85 -3.09
CA GLY A 41 5.09 -0.52 -3.33
C GLY A 41 6.13 -0.97 -2.31
N GLY A 42 6.13 -2.27 -1.97
CA GLY A 42 7.13 -2.88 -1.09
C GLY A 42 8.49 -3.05 -1.78
N GLY A 43 9.57 -3.13 -1.01
CA GLY A 43 10.92 -3.44 -1.53
C GLY A 43 11.14 -4.94 -1.72
N SER A 44 12.09 -5.33 -2.58
CA SER A 44 12.53 -6.73 -2.69
C SER A 44 13.55 -7.12 -1.63
N GLY A 45 13.69 -8.42 -1.39
CA GLY A 45 14.73 -8.94 -0.51
C GLY A 45 16.13 -8.85 -1.12
N ARG A 46 17.15 -8.95 -0.26
CA ARG A 46 18.55 -9.12 -0.65
C ARG A 46 18.79 -10.54 -1.14
N ARG A 47 19.65 -10.69 -2.16
CA ARG A 47 20.30 -11.96 -2.50
C ARG A 47 21.75 -11.90 -2.03
N GLY A 48 22.23 -12.90 -1.29
CA GLY A 48 23.59 -12.86 -0.78
C GLY A 48 24.17 -14.20 -0.36
N ALA A 49 25.48 -14.24 -0.12
CA ALA A 49 26.18 -15.44 0.31
C ALA A 49 25.63 -16.04 1.62
N ALA A 50 25.83 -17.35 1.80
CA ALA A 50 25.59 -18.01 3.08
C ALA A 50 26.43 -17.34 4.20
N ALA A 51 25.94 -17.40 5.44
CA ALA A 51 26.49 -16.70 6.61
C ALA A 51 26.58 -15.16 6.54
N ALA A 52 26.20 -14.51 5.44
CA ALA A 52 25.97 -13.07 5.40
C ALA A 52 24.55 -12.73 5.85
N ASN A 53 24.27 -11.49 6.25
CA ASN A 53 22.89 -11.07 6.51
C ASN A 53 22.13 -10.89 5.17
N ARG A 54 20.95 -11.50 5.02
CA ARG A 54 20.17 -11.48 3.77
C ARG A 54 18.74 -11.02 4.07
N CYS A 55 18.57 -9.72 4.29
CA CYS A 55 17.30 -9.16 4.73
C CYS A 55 16.20 -9.27 3.65
N GLY A 56 14.96 -9.42 4.08
CA GLY A 56 13.81 -9.12 3.22
C GLY A 56 13.69 -7.61 2.98
N GLY A 57 12.84 -7.24 2.02
CA GLY A 57 12.47 -5.86 1.75
C GLY A 57 11.40 -5.35 2.72
N ALA A 58 11.29 -4.03 2.87
CA ALA A 58 10.28 -3.41 3.71
C ALA A 58 8.93 -3.32 2.98
N GLY A 59 7.83 -3.23 3.75
CA GLY A 59 6.51 -2.93 3.20
C GLY A 59 6.38 -1.47 2.76
N GLY A 60 5.53 -1.22 1.78
CA GLY A 60 5.14 0.12 1.33
C GLY A 60 4.10 0.76 2.24
N GLY A 61 4.14 2.10 2.32
CA GLY A 61 3.23 2.93 3.10
C GLY A 61 1.83 3.02 2.52
N PRO A 62 0.79 3.23 3.32
CA PRO A 62 -0.55 3.45 2.80
C PRO A 62 -0.72 4.86 2.21
N GLY A 63 -1.65 4.99 1.27
CA GLY A 63 -2.15 6.29 0.83
C GLY A 63 -2.94 7.01 1.94
N ALA A 64 -2.97 8.35 1.86
CA ALA A 64 -3.77 9.17 2.76
C ALA A 64 -5.26 9.14 2.38
N ARG A 65 -6.12 9.50 3.32
CA ARG A 65 -7.53 9.82 3.05
C ARG A 65 -7.81 11.27 3.39
N THR A 66 -8.58 11.95 2.55
CA THR A 66 -8.95 13.37 2.73
C THR A 66 -10.43 13.58 2.45
N LEU A 67 -11.11 14.36 3.29
CA LEU A 67 -12.55 14.68 3.16
C LEU A 67 -12.73 16.19 3.14
N ALA A 68 -13.19 16.75 2.03
CA ALA A 68 -13.49 18.18 1.96
C ALA A 68 -14.96 18.40 1.61
N THR A 69 -15.52 19.48 2.14
CA THR A 69 -16.88 19.93 1.80
C THR A 69 -16.77 21.34 1.25
N PHE A 70 -17.41 21.57 0.12
CA PHE A 70 -17.38 22.84 -0.61
C PHE A 70 -18.79 23.42 -0.76
N ASP A 71 -18.86 24.75 -0.69
CA ASP A 71 -19.95 25.46 -1.34
C ASP A 71 -19.79 25.28 -2.86
N PRO A 72 -20.83 24.87 -3.60
CA PRO A 72 -20.78 24.77 -5.05
C PRO A 72 -20.30 26.06 -5.73
N ALA A 73 -20.48 27.23 -5.14
CA ALA A 73 -19.99 28.51 -5.68
C ALA A 73 -18.45 28.59 -5.73
N ASP A 74 -17.74 27.88 -4.85
CA ASP A 74 -16.27 27.87 -4.80
C ASP A 74 -15.63 26.97 -5.87
N LEU A 75 -16.43 26.12 -6.51
CA LEU A 75 -15.96 25.17 -7.51
C LEU A 75 -16.19 25.68 -8.93
N THR A 76 -15.29 25.35 -9.85
CA THR A 76 -15.54 25.50 -11.28
C THR A 76 -16.65 24.57 -11.77
N ALA A 77 -17.20 24.87 -12.95
CA ALA A 77 -18.26 24.04 -13.55
C ALA A 77 -17.79 22.62 -13.87
N THR A 78 -16.52 22.46 -14.23
CA THR A 78 -15.85 21.18 -14.38
C THR A 78 -14.56 21.15 -13.57
N VAL A 79 -14.23 20.01 -12.99
CA VAL A 79 -13.03 19.81 -12.18
C VAL A 79 -12.35 18.51 -12.61
N ALA A 80 -11.06 18.56 -12.89
CA ALA A 80 -10.28 17.37 -13.16
C ALA A 80 -10.14 16.51 -11.90
N VAL A 81 -10.44 15.23 -12.00
CA VAL A 81 -10.24 14.24 -10.93
C VAL A 81 -9.03 13.39 -11.33
N THR A 82 -7.93 13.53 -10.59
CA THR A 82 -6.74 12.68 -10.79
C THR A 82 -6.76 11.57 -9.77
N VAL A 83 -6.70 10.33 -10.23
CA VAL A 83 -6.58 9.14 -9.37
C VAL A 83 -5.12 8.69 -9.37
N GLY A 84 -4.52 8.63 -8.19
CA GLY A 84 -3.14 8.21 -8.03
C GLY A 84 -3.00 6.69 -8.15
N ALA A 85 -2.12 6.20 -9.04
CA ALA A 85 -1.80 4.79 -9.12
C ALA A 85 -1.07 4.29 -7.87
N GLY A 86 -1.20 3.00 -7.55
CA GLY A 86 -0.36 2.33 -6.57
C GLY A 86 1.10 2.28 -7.03
N GLY A 87 2.02 2.38 -6.09
CA GLY A 87 3.45 2.23 -6.37
C GLY A 87 3.78 0.79 -6.76
N ALA A 88 4.56 0.61 -7.81
CA ALA A 88 5.13 -0.69 -8.17
C ALA A 88 6.09 -1.21 -7.09
N GLY A 89 6.10 -2.52 -6.89
CA GLY A 89 7.04 -3.19 -5.99
C GLY A 89 8.47 -3.27 -6.54
N GLY A 90 9.44 -3.41 -5.65
CA GLY A 90 10.84 -3.59 -6.01
C GLY A 90 11.06 -4.93 -6.72
N ALA A 91 11.73 -4.90 -7.87
CA ALA A 91 12.00 -6.12 -8.63
C ALA A 91 12.95 -7.07 -7.86
N ALA A 92 12.71 -8.37 -7.96
CA ALA A 92 13.58 -9.43 -7.43
C ALA A 92 15.04 -9.24 -7.86
N ARG A 93 15.99 -9.72 -7.04
CA ARG A 93 17.42 -9.72 -7.37
C ARG A 93 17.84 -11.06 -7.97
N THR A 94 18.42 -11.00 -9.16
CA THR A 94 18.89 -12.17 -9.93
C THR A 94 20.41 -12.31 -9.95
N ALA A 95 21.14 -11.27 -9.55
CA ALA A 95 22.58 -11.30 -9.39
C ALA A 95 22.96 -11.58 -7.92
N ASP A 96 24.02 -12.36 -7.73
CA ASP A 96 24.55 -12.67 -6.40
C ASP A 96 25.03 -11.40 -5.67
N ASP A 97 25.01 -11.48 -4.33
CA ASP A 97 25.47 -10.44 -3.41
C ASP A 97 24.91 -9.04 -3.63
N THR A 98 23.70 -8.98 -4.19
CA THR A 98 23.02 -7.73 -4.54
C THR A 98 21.95 -7.37 -3.49
N THR A 99 22.01 -6.14 -2.97
CA THR A 99 20.97 -5.57 -2.11
C THR A 99 19.63 -5.51 -2.84
N GLY A 100 18.54 -5.65 -2.10
CA GLY A 100 17.18 -5.52 -2.64
C GLY A 100 16.95 -4.17 -3.33
N ALA A 101 16.03 -4.16 -4.28
CA ALA A 101 15.54 -2.94 -4.90
C ALA A 101 14.42 -2.33 -4.06
N ASN A 102 14.39 -1.00 -3.99
CA ASN A 102 13.27 -0.28 -3.41
C ASN A 102 12.01 -0.46 -4.28
N GLY A 103 10.84 -0.37 -3.66
CA GLY A 103 9.60 -0.13 -4.39
C GLY A 103 9.54 1.30 -4.91
N THR A 104 8.36 1.71 -5.38
CA THR A 104 8.07 3.09 -5.79
C THR A 104 6.95 3.69 -4.95
N THR A 105 6.98 5.01 -4.80
CA THR A 105 5.97 5.78 -4.05
C THR A 105 4.65 5.77 -4.81
N GLY A 106 3.53 5.69 -4.07
CA GLY A 106 2.20 5.76 -4.64
C GLY A 106 1.86 7.16 -5.16
N GLY A 107 1.03 7.21 -6.20
CA GLY A 107 0.48 8.43 -6.77
C GLY A 107 -0.52 9.09 -5.81
N SER A 108 -0.68 10.40 -5.95
CA SER A 108 -1.66 11.14 -5.15
C SER A 108 -2.97 11.32 -5.90
N THR A 109 -4.07 11.35 -5.17
CA THR A 109 -5.41 11.58 -5.74
C THR A 109 -5.82 13.01 -5.45
N SER A 110 -6.37 13.73 -6.44
CA SER A 110 -6.75 15.13 -6.31
C SER A 110 -8.04 15.48 -7.03
N PHE A 111 -8.78 16.43 -6.46
CA PHE A 111 -9.92 17.09 -7.08
C PHE A 111 -9.50 18.52 -7.45
N GLY A 112 -9.06 18.68 -8.71
CA GLY A 112 -8.43 19.89 -9.21
C GLY A 112 -7.28 20.34 -8.30
N ALA A 113 -7.18 21.66 -8.11
CA ALA A 113 -6.29 22.28 -7.14
C ALA A 113 -6.93 22.44 -5.74
N TYR A 114 -8.18 22.01 -5.57
CA TYR A 114 -8.97 22.30 -4.37
C TYR A 114 -8.59 21.41 -3.19
N VAL A 115 -8.39 20.12 -3.44
CA VAL A 115 -8.08 19.15 -2.38
C VAL A 115 -7.30 17.95 -2.92
N ARG A 116 -6.40 17.41 -2.10
CA ARG A 116 -5.52 16.28 -2.44
C ARG A 116 -5.37 15.32 -1.27
N ALA A 117 -5.30 14.03 -1.58
CA ALA A 117 -4.82 12.97 -0.71
C ALA A 117 -3.47 12.44 -1.23
N GLY A 118 -2.43 12.53 -0.40
CA GLY A 118 -1.08 12.08 -0.74
C GLY A 118 -0.98 10.56 -0.88
N GLY A 119 -0.11 10.09 -1.77
CA GLY A 119 0.25 8.68 -1.88
C GLY A 119 1.22 8.24 -0.79
N GLY A 120 1.26 6.93 -0.51
CA GLY A 120 2.15 6.31 0.46
C GLY A 120 3.59 6.17 -0.04
N ALA A 121 4.57 6.29 0.86
CA ALA A 121 5.98 6.14 0.50
C ALA A 121 6.35 4.68 0.18
N GLN A 122 7.38 4.49 -0.63
CA GLN A 122 7.91 3.17 -0.97
C GLN A 122 8.52 2.42 0.21
N GLY A 123 8.51 1.09 0.13
CA GLY A 123 9.33 0.22 0.97
C GLY A 123 10.77 0.15 0.48
N SER A 124 11.73 0.17 1.41
CA SER A 124 13.15 0.00 1.12
C SER A 124 13.48 -1.44 0.72
N GLY A 125 14.45 -1.65 -0.16
CA GLY A 125 14.98 -2.98 -0.46
C GLY A 125 15.79 -3.57 0.70
N GLY A 126 15.92 -4.89 0.73
CA GLY A 126 16.71 -5.60 1.74
C GLY A 126 18.19 -5.26 1.70
N GLY A 127 18.77 -4.89 2.85
CA GLY A 127 20.17 -4.51 2.98
C GLY A 127 21.07 -5.61 3.58
N THR A 128 22.29 -5.21 3.91
CA THR A 128 23.26 -5.99 4.71
C THR A 128 23.12 -5.72 6.22
N SER A 129 22.43 -4.64 6.61
CA SER A 129 22.10 -4.28 8.00
C SER A 129 20.77 -4.91 8.46
N THR A 130 20.58 -5.11 9.77
CA THR A 130 19.43 -5.83 10.36
C THR A 130 18.06 -5.13 10.24
N SER A 131 17.97 -3.94 9.64
CA SER A 131 16.68 -3.25 9.43
C SER A 131 16.75 -2.22 8.29
N ALA A 132 15.63 -2.04 7.59
CA ALA A 132 15.39 -0.91 6.69
C ALA A 132 14.00 -0.33 6.99
N SER A 133 13.82 0.99 6.90
CA SER A 133 12.54 1.63 7.22
C SER A 133 11.44 1.26 6.22
N GLY A 134 10.24 1.00 6.75
CA GLY A 134 9.02 0.85 5.97
C GLY A 134 8.55 2.18 5.39
N GLY A 135 7.68 2.11 4.39
CA GLY A 135 7.08 3.30 3.82
C GLY A 135 6.19 4.05 4.83
N SER A 136 6.39 5.36 4.96
CA SER A 136 5.49 6.25 5.69
C SER A 136 4.14 6.40 4.97
N ALA A 137 3.08 6.68 5.74
CA ALA A 137 1.79 7.00 5.17
C ALA A 137 1.81 8.32 4.38
N GLY A 138 0.93 8.44 3.39
CA GLY A 138 0.73 9.69 2.66
C GLY A 138 0.20 10.82 3.56
N ASN A 139 0.47 12.06 3.16
CA ASN A 139 -0.07 13.26 3.82
C ASN A 139 -1.51 13.55 3.38
N GLY A 140 -2.41 13.80 4.33
CA GLY A 140 -3.83 14.14 4.11
C GLY A 140 -4.54 14.42 5.43
N MET A 141 -5.86 14.65 5.39
CA MET A 141 -6.63 14.93 6.62
C MET A 141 -6.66 13.75 7.60
N PHE A 142 -6.71 12.53 7.07
CA PHE A 142 -6.53 11.30 7.83
C PHE A 142 -5.30 10.59 7.29
N MET A 143 -4.26 10.49 8.12
CA MET A 143 -3.06 9.73 7.81
C MET A 143 -3.27 8.25 8.19
N GLY A 144 -2.90 7.34 7.27
CA GLY A 144 -2.82 5.90 7.55
C GLY A 144 -1.77 5.56 8.61
N GLY A 145 -1.82 4.34 9.14
CA GLY A 145 -0.73 3.82 9.97
C GLY A 145 0.55 3.67 9.14
N THR A 146 1.74 3.88 9.73
CA THR A 146 3.01 3.66 9.01
C THR A 146 3.19 2.19 8.62
N ALA A 147 3.80 1.89 7.47
CA ALA A 147 4.12 0.50 7.11
C ALA A 147 5.16 -0.13 8.03
N ALA A 148 5.21 -1.45 7.99
CA ALA A 148 6.17 -2.21 8.76
C ALA A 148 7.59 -1.91 8.27
N ALA A 149 8.53 -1.73 9.20
CA ALA A 149 9.95 -1.78 8.85
C ALA A 149 10.31 -3.14 8.22
N ALA A 150 11.34 -3.19 7.38
CA ALA A 150 11.98 -4.46 7.05
C ALA A 150 12.61 -5.04 8.32
N THR A 151 12.29 -6.29 8.64
CA THR A 151 13.07 -7.07 9.59
C THR A 151 14.21 -7.77 8.88
N GLY A 152 15.41 -7.27 9.11
CA GLY A 152 16.61 -7.94 8.65
C GLY A 152 16.95 -9.12 9.54
N GLY A 153 17.29 -10.24 8.91
CA GLY A 153 18.10 -11.34 9.45
C GLY A 153 17.60 -12.11 10.68
N ASN A 154 16.85 -11.53 11.61
CA ASN A 154 16.61 -12.13 12.92
C ASN A 154 15.30 -12.93 13.02
N GLY A 155 14.67 -13.29 11.91
CA GLY A 155 13.44 -14.10 11.93
C GLY A 155 12.27 -13.44 12.68
N THR A 156 12.35 -12.14 12.99
CA THR A 156 11.26 -11.41 13.64
C THR A 156 10.31 -10.85 12.59
N THR A 157 9.02 -10.94 12.86
CA THR A 157 7.94 -10.41 12.03
C THR A 157 7.79 -8.92 12.29
N SER A 158 8.07 -8.06 11.30
CA SER A 158 7.61 -6.66 11.38
C SER A 158 6.22 -6.57 10.79
N THR A 159 5.24 -6.34 11.65
CA THR A 159 3.86 -6.04 11.25
C THR A 159 3.72 -4.57 10.87
N GLY A 160 2.84 -4.27 9.91
CA GLY A 160 2.48 -2.88 9.61
C GLY A 160 1.84 -2.22 10.83
N GLN A 161 2.15 -0.96 11.11
CA GLN A 161 1.57 -0.30 12.28
C GLN A 161 0.08 0.00 12.05
N THR A 162 -0.71 -0.19 13.10
CA THR A 162 -2.14 0.13 13.15
C THR A 162 -2.33 1.62 13.42
N SER A 163 -3.30 2.25 12.75
CA SER A 163 -3.76 3.57 13.17
C SER A 163 -4.86 3.40 14.20
N LEU A 164 -4.57 3.76 15.46
CA LEU A 164 -5.48 3.63 16.59
C LEU A 164 -6.54 4.74 16.66
N PHE A 165 -6.46 5.78 15.82
CA PHE A 165 -7.29 6.99 15.95
C PHE A 165 -7.98 7.50 14.67
N ALA A 166 -7.81 6.88 13.50
CA ALA A 166 -8.41 7.41 12.26
C ALA A 166 -9.41 6.43 11.61
N VAL A 167 -10.70 6.75 11.74
CA VAL A 167 -11.78 6.16 10.97
C VAL A 167 -11.48 6.32 9.46
N GLY A 168 -11.27 5.20 8.75
CA GLY A 168 -11.08 5.20 7.30
C GLY A 168 -9.64 5.46 6.81
N CYS A 169 -8.62 5.05 7.55
CA CYS A 169 -7.23 5.15 7.09
C CYS A 169 -6.64 3.76 6.75
N ALA A 170 -5.91 3.67 5.63
CA ALA A 170 -5.36 2.40 5.13
C ALA A 170 -4.16 1.96 5.98
N SER A 171 -3.80 0.68 5.87
CA SER A 171 -2.62 0.14 6.53
C SER A 171 -1.48 -0.13 5.54
N GLY A 172 -0.24 -0.02 6.03
CA GLY A 172 0.94 -0.38 5.26
C GLY A 172 1.17 -1.88 5.16
N GLY A 173 2.01 -2.27 4.21
CA GLY A 173 2.38 -3.67 3.99
C GLY A 173 3.32 -4.22 5.06
N GLY A 174 3.36 -5.55 5.17
CA GLY A 174 4.30 -6.30 6.00
C GLY A 174 5.70 -6.38 5.40
N GLY A 175 6.73 -6.48 6.25
CA GLY A 175 8.12 -6.67 5.81
C GLY A 175 8.40 -8.10 5.37
N GLY A 176 9.28 -8.30 4.40
CA GLY A 176 9.71 -9.64 3.97
C GLY A 176 10.64 -10.31 4.98
N GLY A 177 10.62 -11.64 5.01
CA GLY A 177 11.49 -12.45 5.86
C GLY A 177 12.92 -12.49 5.34
N GLY A 178 13.89 -12.27 6.22
CA GLY A 178 15.32 -12.39 5.92
C GLY A 178 15.92 -13.71 6.39
N ILE A 179 17.13 -14.01 5.92
CA ILE A 179 17.97 -15.10 6.45
C ILE A 179 19.08 -14.47 7.31
N SER A 180 19.37 -15.05 8.47
CA SER A 180 20.36 -14.55 9.44
C SER A 180 21.81 -14.87 9.05
N THR A 181 22.79 -14.28 9.73
CA THR A 181 24.21 -14.68 9.64
C THR A 181 24.47 -16.09 10.20
N ALA A 182 23.59 -16.59 11.06
CA ALA A 182 23.57 -17.99 11.51
C ALA A 182 22.79 -18.92 10.55
N ASN A 183 22.44 -18.44 9.35
CA ASN A 183 21.60 -19.16 8.37
C ASN A 183 20.22 -19.56 8.91
N ALA A 184 19.65 -18.82 9.85
CA ALA A 184 18.26 -19.02 10.26
C ALA A 184 17.32 -18.36 9.25
N THR A 185 16.33 -19.08 8.74
CA THR A 185 15.31 -18.57 7.80
C THR A 185 14.24 -17.78 8.53
N GLY A 186 13.66 -16.79 7.84
CA GLY A 186 12.68 -15.85 8.42
C GLY A 186 11.33 -15.91 7.72
N ALA A 187 10.26 -15.82 8.50
CA ALA A 187 8.91 -15.66 8.00
C ALA A 187 8.67 -14.22 7.51
N GLY A 188 7.70 -14.03 6.63
CA GLY A 188 7.19 -12.70 6.30
C GLY A 188 6.43 -12.09 7.48
N GLY A 189 6.42 -10.76 7.57
CA GLY A 189 5.59 -10.01 8.52
C GLY A 189 4.16 -9.85 8.02
N GLY A 190 3.20 -9.75 8.94
CA GLY A 190 1.81 -9.42 8.59
C GLY A 190 1.65 -7.96 8.16
N SER A 191 0.54 -7.65 7.51
CA SER A 191 0.13 -6.26 7.24
C SER A 191 -0.28 -5.52 8.53
N GLY A 192 -0.53 -4.20 8.45
CA GLY A 192 -1.23 -3.47 9.51
C GLY A 192 -2.75 -3.64 9.43
N VAL A 193 -3.48 -3.19 10.45
CA VAL A 193 -4.95 -3.37 10.58
C VAL A 193 -5.73 -2.07 10.32
N VAL A 194 -6.95 -2.18 9.77
CA VAL A 194 -7.96 -1.11 9.71
C VAL A 194 -9.05 -1.41 10.76
N ALA A 195 -9.03 -0.70 11.89
CA ALA A 195 -9.74 -1.09 13.12
C ALA A 195 -11.29 -1.04 13.09
N VAL A 196 -11.91 -0.27 12.18
CA VAL A 196 -13.35 0.05 12.26
C VAL A 196 -14.26 -0.99 11.58
N TYR A 197 -13.74 -1.79 10.65
CA TYR A 197 -14.54 -2.76 9.88
C TYR A 197 -14.27 -4.23 10.24
N GLY A 198 -13.45 -4.50 11.25
CA GLY A 198 -13.10 -5.88 11.65
C GLY A 198 -12.19 -6.60 10.65
N ASN A 199 -11.58 -5.90 9.69
CA ASN A 199 -10.64 -6.51 8.76
C ASN A 199 -9.42 -7.02 9.52
N GLY A 200 -9.13 -8.32 9.41
CA GLY A 200 -7.99 -8.96 10.09
C GLY A 200 -6.63 -8.52 9.54
N VAL A 201 -5.57 -8.86 10.27
CA VAL A 201 -4.20 -8.84 9.75
C VAL A 201 -4.08 -9.86 8.61
N ASN A 202 -3.65 -9.43 7.43
CA ASN A 202 -3.23 -10.37 6.38
C ASN A 202 -1.87 -10.98 6.76
N GLY A 203 -1.78 -12.30 6.67
CA GLY A 203 -0.66 -13.08 7.18
C GLY A 203 0.62 -12.87 6.37
N GLY A 204 1.76 -12.92 7.07
CA GLY A 204 3.04 -13.13 6.42
C GLY A 204 3.27 -14.62 6.15
N ALA A 205 4.11 -14.94 5.16
CA ALA A 205 4.36 -16.32 4.79
C ALA A 205 5.28 -17.08 5.77
N VAL A 206 5.14 -18.41 5.80
CA VAL A 206 5.94 -19.32 6.65
C VAL A 206 7.41 -19.36 6.20
N ALA A 207 8.34 -19.34 7.18
CA ALA A 207 9.78 -19.27 6.97
C ALA A 207 10.35 -20.42 6.12
N GLY A 208 11.37 -20.14 5.30
CA GLY A 208 12.23 -21.14 4.65
C GLY A 208 11.64 -21.86 3.43
N ALA A 209 10.37 -21.62 3.09
CA ALA A 209 9.71 -22.21 1.93
C ALA A 209 9.58 -21.25 0.73
N GLY A 210 10.06 -20.00 0.85
CA GLY A 210 9.84 -18.98 -0.19
C GLY A 210 8.37 -18.63 -0.40
N GLY A 211 7.52 -18.82 0.61
CA GLY A 211 6.08 -18.56 0.52
C GLY A 211 5.78 -17.08 0.25
N ALA A 212 4.78 -16.81 -0.59
CA ALA A 212 4.30 -15.45 -0.86
C ALA A 212 3.44 -14.92 0.28
N GLY A 213 3.55 -13.63 0.58
CA GLY A 213 2.69 -12.97 1.56
C GLY A 213 1.25 -12.84 1.07
N ASP A 214 0.29 -12.83 2.01
CA ASP A 214 -1.13 -12.74 1.66
C ASP A 214 -1.47 -11.39 1.01
N PRO A 215 -2.36 -11.36 -0.01
CA PRO A 215 -2.84 -10.12 -0.57
C PRO A 215 -3.62 -9.32 0.48
N GLY A 216 -3.52 -7.99 0.37
CA GLY A 216 -4.27 -7.06 1.19
C GLY A 216 -5.77 -7.11 0.88
N THR A 217 -6.58 -6.97 1.92
CA THR A 217 -8.04 -6.94 1.79
C THR A 217 -8.50 -5.59 1.25
N ALA A 218 -9.45 -5.60 0.30
CA ALA A 218 -10.08 -4.37 -0.18
C ALA A 218 -10.96 -3.70 0.89
N GLY A 219 -11.11 -2.38 0.79
CA GLY A 219 -12.05 -1.61 1.60
C GLY A 219 -13.50 -1.89 1.19
N VAL A 220 -14.42 -1.88 2.16
CA VAL A 220 -15.86 -2.07 1.92
C VAL A 220 -16.60 -0.75 2.13
N GLY A 221 -17.60 -0.44 1.30
CA GLY A 221 -18.53 0.69 1.53
C GLY A 221 -17.89 2.09 1.55
N GLY A 222 -16.94 2.36 0.66
CA GLY A 222 -16.18 3.62 0.64
C GLY A 222 -15.05 3.69 1.69
N GLY A 223 -14.77 2.56 2.36
CA GLY A 223 -13.61 2.35 3.21
C GLY A 223 -12.31 2.18 2.41
N VAL A 224 -11.23 2.04 3.14
CA VAL A 224 -9.87 1.92 2.62
C VAL A 224 -9.31 0.51 2.78
N GLY A 225 -8.37 0.15 1.94
CA GLY A 225 -7.74 -1.17 1.89
C GLY A 225 -6.71 -1.41 2.99
N VAL A 226 -6.46 -2.69 3.22
CA VAL A 226 -5.44 -3.21 4.13
C VAL A 226 -4.17 -3.50 3.32
N GLY A 227 -3.00 -3.28 3.89
CA GLY A 227 -1.74 -3.67 3.25
C GLY A 227 -1.62 -5.18 3.02
N GLY A 228 -0.72 -5.57 2.12
CA GLY A 228 -0.37 -6.97 1.89
C GLY A 228 0.66 -7.50 2.89
N GLY A 229 0.69 -8.81 3.11
CA GLY A 229 1.69 -9.49 3.92
C GLY A 229 3.07 -9.55 3.26
N GLY A 230 4.11 -9.77 4.04
CA GLY A 230 5.47 -9.97 3.53
C GLY A 230 5.72 -11.40 3.03
N GLY A 231 6.58 -11.55 2.03
CA GLY A 231 7.06 -12.86 1.57
C GLY A 231 8.11 -13.45 2.51
N ALA A 232 8.14 -14.77 2.65
CA ALA A 232 9.12 -15.46 3.49
C ALA A 232 10.48 -15.52 2.82
N SER A 233 11.54 -15.76 3.61
CA SER A 233 12.85 -16.02 3.05
C SER A 233 12.88 -17.30 2.21
N GLY A 234 13.84 -17.37 1.30
CA GLY A 234 14.23 -18.61 0.65
C GLY A 234 14.93 -19.58 1.62
N ASP A 235 15.49 -20.65 1.06
CA ASP A 235 16.29 -21.62 1.81
C ASP A 235 17.73 -21.14 2.03
N THR A 236 18.44 -21.87 2.89
CA THR A 236 19.85 -21.61 3.19
C THR A 236 20.81 -22.17 2.14
N GLY A 237 20.32 -23.07 1.28
CA GLY A 237 21.10 -23.71 0.23
C GLY A 237 21.15 -22.94 -1.09
N GLY A 238 20.32 -21.91 -1.25
CA GLY A 238 20.24 -21.14 -2.50
C GLY A 238 19.51 -21.89 -3.61
N THR A 239 18.60 -22.80 -3.25
CA THR A 239 17.79 -23.58 -4.19
C THR A 239 16.34 -23.08 -4.24
N VAL A 240 15.88 -22.41 -3.18
CA VAL A 240 14.54 -21.86 -3.05
C VAL A 240 14.62 -20.34 -3.02
N ALA A 241 13.87 -19.71 -3.93
CA ALA A 241 13.78 -18.26 -4.01
C ALA A 241 13.12 -17.66 -2.75
N GLY A 242 13.41 -16.39 -2.49
CA GLY A 242 12.61 -15.61 -1.55
C GLY A 242 11.18 -15.44 -2.06
N GLY A 243 10.21 -15.48 -1.15
CA GLY A 243 8.80 -15.30 -1.49
C GLY A 243 8.48 -13.85 -1.85
N ALA A 244 7.54 -13.66 -2.77
CA ALA A 244 7.04 -12.33 -3.11
C ALA A 244 6.20 -11.73 -1.98
N GLY A 245 6.18 -10.41 -1.86
CA GLY A 245 5.21 -9.73 -1.02
C GLY A 245 3.78 -9.89 -1.55
N GLY A 246 2.79 -9.66 -0.70
CA GLY A 246 1.38 -9.57 -1.07
C GLY A 246 1.01 -8.17 -1.58
N VAL A 247 0.15 -8.09 -2.58
CA VAL A 247 -0.35 -6.81 -3.13
C VAL A 247 -1.12 -6.01 -2.07
N GLY A 248 -1.03 -4.69 -2.11
CA GLY A 248 -1.81 -3.81 -1.25
C GLY A 248 -3.30 -3.84 -1.63
N GLY A 249 -4.17 -3.84 -0.62
CA GLY A 249 -5.61 -3.82 -0.82
C GLY A 249 -6.11 -2.50 -1.40
N TYR A 250 -7.09 -2.58 -2.30
CA TYR A 250 -7.71 -1.40 -2.89
C TYR A 250 -8.79 -0.78 -1.97
N PRO A 251 -8.87 0.55 -1.85
CA PRO A 251 -7.86 1.54 -2.26
C PRO A 251 -6.76 1.72 -1.21
N SER A 252 -5.63 2.30 -1.60
CA SER A 252 -4.60 2.86 -0.70
C SER A 252 -3.75 1.90 0.13
N GLY A 253 -3.98 0.59 0.13
CA GLY A 253 -3.20 -0.37 0.91
C GLY A 253 -1.73 -0.43 0.48
N GLY A 254 -0.80 -0.54 1.42
CA GLY A 254 0.62 -0.68 1.11
C GLY A 254 1.00 -2.07 0.61
N GLY A 255 1.92 -2.16 -0.36
CA GLY A 255 2.44 -3.45 -0.85
C GLY A 255 3.39 -4.12 0.14
N GLY A 256 3.34 -5.46 0.24
CA GLY A 256 4.25 -6.25 1.08
C GLY A 256 5.68 -6.31 0.54
N GLY A 257 6.64 -6.47 1.44
CA GLY A 257 8.06 -6.66 1.10
C GLY A 257 8.38 -8.11 0.70
N GLY A 258 9.35 -8.28 -0.21
CA GLY A 258 9.82 -9.59 -0.66
C GLY A 258 10.87 -10.21 0.26
N GLY A 259 10.94 -11.54 0.33
CA GLY A 259 11.88 -12.26 1.17
C GLY A 259 13.33 -12.26 0.66
N GLY A 260 14.30 -12.35 1.57
CA GLY A 260 15.72 -12.52 1.22
C GLY A 260 16.02 -13.93 0.72
N SER A 261 17.10 -14.07 -0.04
CA SER A 261 17.57 -15.36 -0.57
C SER A 261 19.06 -15.57 -0.41
N THR A 262 19.47 -16.84 -0.44
CA THR A 262 20.87 -17.23 -0.58
C THR A 262 21.27 -17.18 -2.06
N ASN A 263 22.53 -16.82 -2.34
CA ASN A 263 23.12 -16.89 -3.69
C ASN A 263 22.79 -18.22 -4.37
N GLY A 264 22.48 -18.17 -5.66
CA GLY A 264 21.94 -19.30 -6.43
C GLY A 264 20.43 -19.24 -6.66
N ALA A 265 19.67 -18.57 -5.79
CA ALA A 265 18.23 -18.36 -5.95
C ALA A 265 17.86 -16.88 -5.94
N ASN A 266 16.85 -16.51 -6.74
CA ASN A 266 16.35 -15.14 -6.79
C ASN A 266 15.79 -14.70 -5.43
N SER A 267 15.93 -13.41 -5.11
CA SER A 267 15.21 -12.86 -3.96
C SER A 267 13.72 -12.67 -4.29
N GLY A 268 12.91 -12.51 -3.25
CA GLY A 268 11.50 -12.19 -3.40
C GLY A 268 11.31 -10.76 -3.91
N ALA A 269 10.42 -10.58 -4.89
CA ALA A 269 9.98 -9.26 -5.31
C ALA A 269 9.11 -8.62 -4.23
N GLY A 270 9.20 -7.29 -4.08
CA GLY A 270 8.17 -6.54 -3.37
C GLY A 270 6.90 -6.46 -4.22
N ALA A 271 5.76 -6.20 -3.58
CA ALA A 271 4.48 -6.10 -4.27
C ALA A 271 4.04 -4.66 -4.49
N ALA A 272 3.10 -4.48 -5.43
CA ALA A 272 2.49 -3.19 -5.68
C ALA A 272 1.58 -2.75 -4.52
N GLY A 273 1.49 -1.44 -4.29
CA GLY A 273 0.44 -0.85 -3.46
C GLY A 273 -0.91 -0.79 -4.18
N GLY A 274 -1.99 -0.64 -3.42
CA GLY A 274 -3.33 -0.45 -3.98
C GLY A 274 -3.50 0.94 -4.59
N ASP A 275 -4.24 1.04 -5.68
CA ASP A 275 -4.55 2.31 -6.34
C ASP A 275 -5.35 3.25 -5.42
N GLY A 276 -5.29 4.54 -5.74
CA GLY A 276 -6.14 5.56 -5.15
C GLY A 276 -7.56 5.51 -5.67
N TYR A 277 -8.41 6.38 -5.13
CA TYR A 277 -9.83 6.44 -5.48
C TYR A 277 -10.44 7.78 -5.06
N ALA A 278 -11.48 8.23 -5.75
CA ALA A 278 -12.25 9.41 -5.37
C ALA A 278 -13.76 9.17 -5.42
N ILE A 279 -14.47 9.72 -4.44
CA ILE A 279 -15.94 9.83 -4.43
C ILE A 279 -16.28 11.31 -4.33
N ILE A 280 -17.13 11.80 -5.22
CA ILE A 280 -17.70 13.14 -5.16
C ILE A 280 -19.20 13.02 -5.04
N THR A 281 -19.72 13.56 -3.95
CA THR A 281 -21.14 13.51 -3.60
C THR A 281 -21.71 14.92 -3.62
N THR A 282 -22.74 15.15 -4.42
CA THR A 282 -23.44 16.43 -4.55
C THR A 282 -24.83 16.34 -3.95
N TYR A 283 -25.23 17.34 -3.16
CA TYR A 283 -26.53 17.42 -2.50
C TYR A 283 -27.37 18.57 -3.06
N PHE A 284 -28.71 18.41 -3.06
CA PHE A 284 -29.70 19.33 -3.64
C PHE A 284 -30.79 19.75 -2.62
#